data_AF-A0AAW5KA50-F1
#
_entry.id   AF-A0AAW5KA50-F1
#
_cell.length_a   1.000
_cell.length_b   1.000
_cell.length_c   1.000
_cell.angle_alpha   90.00
_cell.angle_beta   90.00
_cell.angle_gamma   90.00
#
_symmetry.space_group_name_H-M   'P 1'
#
loop_
_entity.id
_entity.type
_entity.pdbx_description
1 polymer ?
#
loop_
_entity_poly.entity_id
_entity_poly.type
_entity_poly.pdbx_seq_one_letter_code
_entity_poly.pdbx_strand_id
1 'polypeptide(L)'
;MKRKVKIVCTIGPACWEYDTLFKVAEAGMNVARLNFSHGDYASHERTLNNVRAVEQERQMPIAVLLDTKGPEIRTGELPGHGKITLKADSLFTLFFDKREGDEHGVYIDYPPLANEVKRGQSIFIDDGAINLEVEEATPEGVVCRVIVGGELGERKGINVPGADLSVPTLTEKDVADLLWGAAHDVDYVAVSFVRNREDIIEVRRILEGAGAKAKIIAKMETRQSVENIDEILSVVDGMMVARGDLGVEMNTEDVPMVQKEIIEKCRMQGKPVIVATQMLDSMIRNPRPTRAEANDVANAVIDGADAVMLSGETAGGKYPVEAVETMQRIIIRTEKDTELWRRKPRTTPPVCETADAVSHAARDVAKEVGAAAIVSLTSSGGTARMVSKYRPPCPILAMTPALSTWRQLSLVWGVMPCICPITAELEKSVANAISLIKRENLVENGDNIVITSGVPLGEPGSTNMLNVLRIGSIIGKGMSLVRKRLTAPVCRAETPEKAIAEISGDKILVIKKSTKEYIPALEKAGAIITEENGLTSHAGVISLNRGVPCVTGVAGIMDEVEDGMVITVDGIPGLVYAGRAY
;
A
#
# COMPACT_ATOMS: atom_id res chain seq x y z
N MET A 1 4.58 8.28 13.64
CA MET A 1 4.38 6.99 12.94
C MET A 1 4.02 7.31 11.50
N LYS A 2 4.75 6.75 10.51
CA LYS A 2 4.41 6.93 9.09
C LYS A 2 3.19 6.06 8.75
N ARG A 3 2.25 6.62 7.95
CA ARG A 3 1.02 5.95 7.51
C ARG A 3 1.34 4.69 6.69
N LYS A 4 0.62 3.58 6.90
CA LYS A 4 0.82 2.33 6.13
C LYS A 4 -0.24 2.11 5.05
N VAL A 5 -1.53 2.27 5.37
CA VAL A 5 -2.63 2.24 4.39
C VAL A 5 -2.49 3.41 3.42
N LYS A 6 -2.79 3.14 2.15
CA LYS A 6 -2.63 4.10 1.05
C LYS A 6 -3.92 4.85 0.77
N ILE A 7 -3.80 6.03 0.16
CA ILE A 7 -4.95 6.82 -0.27
C ILE A 7 -4.94 6.94 -1.78
N VAL A 8 -6.04 6.49 -2.39
CA VAL A 8 -6.35 6.70 -3.81
C VAL A 8 -7.28 7.90 -3.90
N CYS A 9 -6.97 8.89 -4.73
CA CYS A 9 -7.83 10.06 -4.92
C CYS A 9 -8.26 10.15 -6.38
N THR A 10 -9.56 10.27 -6.63
CA THR A 10 -10.07 10.55 -7.97
C THR A 10 -9.79 12.01 -8.32
N ILE A 11 -9.14 12.24 -9.46
CA ILE A 11 -8.84 13.59 -9.94
C ILE A 11 -9.94 14.04 -10.89
N GLY A 12 -10.50 15.21 -10.61
CA GLY A 12 -11.55 15.82 -11.40
C GLY A 12 -11.48 17.34 -11.32
N PRO A 13 -12.54 18.08 -11.71
CA PRO A 13 -12.56 19.53 -11.75
C PRO A 13 -12.04 20.24 -10.48
N ALA A 14 -12.31 19.69 -9.29
CA ALA A 14 -11.84 20.27 -8.03
C ALA A 14 -10.30 20.18 -7.85
N CYS A 15 -9.62 19.30 -8.58
CA CYS A 15 -8.19 19.00 -8.47
C CYS A 15 -7.42 19.09 -9.81
N TRP A 16 -8.00 19.66 -10.88
CA TRP A 16 -7.30 19.78 -12.17
C TRP A 16 -6.15 20.77 -12.14
N GLU A 17 -6.28 21.82 -11.35
CA GLU A 17 -5.23 22.84 -11.20
C GLU A 17 -4.04 22.33 -10.39
N TYR A 18 -2.83 22.71 -10.83
CA TYR A 18 -1.57 22.25 -10.24
C TYR A 18 -1.51 22.47 -8.73
N ASP A 19 -1.83 23.69 -8.27
CA ASP A 19 -1.73 24.06 -6.86
C ASP A 19 -2.62 23.20 -5.95
N THR A 20 -3.83 22.87 -6.40
CA THR A 20 -4.74 22.02 -5.63
C THR A 20 -4.27 20.58 -5.66
N LEU A 21 -3.84 20.08 -6.82
CA LEU A 21 -3.28 18.73 -6.94
C LEU A 21 -2.03 18.56 -6.07
N PHE A 22 -1.15 19.56 -6.02
CA PHE A 22 0.02 19.58 -5.16
C PHE A 22 -0.38 19.49 -3.70
N LYS A 23 -1.37 20.27 -3.25
CA LYS A 23 -1.90 20.20 -1.87
C LYS A 23 -2.55 18.86 -1.55
N VAL A 24 -3.28 18.26 -2.50
CA VAL A 24 -3.85 16.91 -2.33
C VAL A 24 -2.74 15.85 -2.22
N ALA A 25 -1.67 15.99 -3.01
CA ALA A 25 -0.50 15.13 -2.88
C ALA A 25 0.19 15.32 -1.52
N GLU A 26 0.38 16.56 -1.08
CA GLU A 26 0.96 16.91 0.22
C GLU A 26 0.15 16.35 1.40
N ALA A 27 -1.17 16.49 1.36
CA ALA A 27 -2.11 15.91 2.33
C ALA A 27 -2.03 14.37 2.39
N GLY A 28 -1.48 13.75 1.34
CA GLY A 28 -1.02 12.37 1.39
C GLY A 28 -1.67 11.44 0.37
N MET A 29 -2.07 11.92 -0.80
CA MET A 29 -2.41 11.03 -1.92
C MET A 29 -1.23 10.12 -2.29
N ASN A 30 -1.51 8.84 -2.59
CA ASN A 30 -0.53 7.89 -3.13
C ASN A 30 -0.81 7.53 -4.58
N VAL A 31 -2.09 7.47 -4.96
CA VAL A 31 -2.52 7.07 -6.30
C VAL A 31 -3.52 8.09 -6.81
N ALA A 32 -3.28 8.64 -7.99
CA ALA A 32 -4.19 9.49 -8.72
C ALA A 32 -5.07 8.60 -9.62
N ARG A 33 -6.37 8.53 -9.33
CA ARG A 33 -7.35 7.83 -10.15
C ARG A 33 -7.90 8.77 -11.22
N LEU A 34 -7.85 8.33 -12.48
CA LEU A 34 -8.47 8.98 -13.62
C LEU A 34 -9.70 8.16 -14.01
N ASN A 35 -10.89 8.74 -13.89
CA ASN A 35 -12.14 8.05 -14.21
C ASN A 35 -12.52 8.31 -15.67
N PHE A 36 -12.42 7.29 -16.53
CA PHE A 36 -12.68 7.40 -17.97
C PHE A 36 -14.16 7.27 -18.34
N SER A 37 -15.05 7.14 -17.35
CA SER A 37 -16.49 7.33 -17.51
C SER A 37 -16.85 8.78 -17.87
N HIS A 38 -15.95 9.72 -17.55
CA HIS A 38 -16.09 11.15 -17.82
C HIS A 38 -14.79 11.72 -18.41
N GLY A 39 -14.90 12.91 -19.01
CA GLY A 39 -13.75 13.60 -19.60
C GLY A 39 -13.32 13.03 -20.95
N ASP A 40 -12.50 13.80 -21.64
CA ASP A 40 -11.86 13.41 -22.90
C ASP A 40 -10.36 13.14 -22.69
N TYR A 41 -9.69 12.57 -23.68
CA TYR A 41 -8.25 12.26 -23.58
C TYR A 41 -7.39 13.51 -23.35
N ALA A 42 -7.77 14.67 -23.87
CA ALA A 42 -7.01 15.91 -23.66
C ALA A 42 -7.03 16.35 -22.19
N SER A 43 -8.18 16.21 -21.52
CA SER A 43 -8.32 16.51 -20.10
C SER A 43 -7.55 15.50 -19.23
N HIS A 44 -7.58 14.22 -19.58
CA HIS A 44 -6.81 13.17 -18.89
C HIS A 44 -5.30 13.34 -19.09
N GLU A 45 -4.86 13.76 -20.29
CA GLU A 45 -3.45 14.04 -20.58
C GLU A 45 -2.93 15.23 -19.78
N ARG A 46 -3.70 16.34 -19.72
CA ARG A 46 -3.35 17.48 -18.86
C ARG A 46 -3.23 17.06 -17.39
N THR A 47 -4.19 16.25 -16.92
CA THR A 47 -4.20 15.77 -15.54
C THR A 47 -2.98 14.89 -15.25
N LEU A 48 -2.66 13.96 -16.15
CA LEU A 48 -1.48 13.10 -16.04
C LEU A 48 -0.19 13.93 -15.99
N ASN A 49 -0.05 14.93 -16.87
CA ASN A 49 1.12 15.80 -16.89
C ASN A 49 1.28 16.55 -15.57
N ASN A 50 0.20 17.07 -14.99
CA ASN A 50 0.23 17.70 -13.67
C ASN A 50 0.62 16.71 -12.57
N VAL A 51 0.09 15.48 -12.58
CA VAL A 51 0.48 14.43 -11.62
C VAL A 51 1.97 14.12 -11.70
N ARG A 52 2.53 14.01 -12.91
CA ARG A 52 3.96 13.75 -13.12
C ARG A 52 4.84 14.93 -12.69
N ALA A 53 4.39 16.16 -12.92
CA ALA A 53 5.08 17.35 -12.42
C ALA A 53 5.11 17.41 -10.89
N VAL A 54 3.99 17.13 -10.22
CA VAL A 54 3.91 17.04 -8.74
C VAL A 54 4.78 15.90 -8.21
N GLU A 55 4.78 14.73 -8.85
CA GLU A 55 5.65 13.60 -8.49
C GLU A 55 7.14 14.00 -8.54
N GLN A 56 7.54 14.71 -9.60
CA GLN A 56 8.91 15.17 -9.80
C GLN A 56 9.32 16.22 -8.75
N GLU A 57 8.48 17.21 -8.48
CA GLU A 57 8.77 18.26 -7.51
C GLU A 57 8.86 17.70 -6.08
N ARG A 58 7.98 16.76 -5.73
CA ARG A 58 7.96 16.15 -4.39
C ARG A 58 8.99 15.05 -4.20
N GLN A 59 9.57 14.54 -5.28
CA GLN A 59 10.46 13.35 -5.27
C GLN A 59 9.82 12.14 -4.55
N MET A 60 8.50 12.01 -4.65
CA MET A 60 7.71 10.96 -4.02
C MET A 60 6.82 10.27 -5.06
N PRO A 61 6.67 8.94 -5.02
CA PRO A 61 5.95 8.21 -6.05
C PRO A 61 4.46 8.49 -5.98
N ILE A 62 3.87 8.82 -7.13
CA ILE A 62 2.43 8.92 -7.31
C ILE A 62 2.02 8.02 -8.47
N ALA A 63 1.40 6.88 -8.15
CA ALA A 63 0.87 6.02 -9.20
C ALA A 63 -0.35 6.67 -9.87
N VAL A 64 -0.55 6.34 -11.14
CA VAL A 64 -1.76 6.68 -11.90
C VAL A 64 -2.57 5.41 -12.13
N LEU A 65 -3.84 5.47 -11.76
CA LEU A 65 -4.82 4.41 -11.96
C LEU A 65 -5.86 4.88 -12.97
N LEU A 66 -5.89 4.25 -14.13
CA LEU A 66 -6.94 4.43 -15.13
C LEU A 66 -8.13 3.55 -14.73
N ASP A 67 -9.31 4.13 -14.56
CA ASP A 67 -10.55 3.39 -14.26
C ASP A 67 -11.43 3.37 -15.50
N THR A 68 -11.64 2.18 -16.09
CA THR A 68 -12.40 2.01 -17.33
C THR A 68 -13.89 2.27 -17.06
N LYS A 69 -14.62 2.69 -18.09
CA LYS A 69 -16.07 2.88 -17.94
C LYS A 69 -16.78 1.54 -17.78
N GLY A 70 -16.40 0.57 -18.61
CA GLY A 70 -17.02 -0.74 -18.68
C GLY A 70 -18.37 -0.73 -19.41
N PRO A 71 -18.93 -1.93 -19.63
CA PRO A 71 -20.23 -2.11 -20.25
C PRO A 71 -21.35 -1.76 -19.25
N GLU A 72 -22.08 -0.68 -19.53
CA GLU A 72 -23.23 -0.27 -18.71
C GLU A 72 -24.47 -0.13 -19.59
N ILE A 73 -25.62 -0.56 -19.06
CA ILE A 73 -26.92 -0.27 -19.65
C ILE A 73 -27.36 1.10 -19.14
N ARG A 74 -27.85 1.96 -20.03
CA ARG A 74 -28.27 3.32 -19.68
C ARG A 74 -29.62 3.70 -20.28
N THR A 75 -30.32 4.57 -19.56
CA THR A 75 -31.55 5.20 -20.04
C THR A 75 -31.27 6.22 -21.16
N GLY A 76 -32.27 6.44 -22.00
CA GLY A 76 -32.25 7.43 -23.07
C GLY A 76 -32.36 8.88 -22.60
N GLU A 77 -32.71 9.73 -23.56
CA GLU A 77 -32.93 11.17 -23.37
C GLU A 77 -34.36 11.42 -22.89
N LEU A 78 -34.56 12.54 -22.20
CA LEU A 78 -35.84 12.97 -21.66
C LEU A 78 -36.25 14.31 -22.27
N PRO A 79 -37.56 14.59 -22.42
CA PRO A 79 -38.04 15.82 -23.03
C PRO A 79 -37.44 17.07 -22.37
N GLY A 80 -36.80 17.90 -23.19
CA GLY A 80 -36.19 19.16 -22.74
C GLY A 80 -35.04 19.01 -21.73
N HIS A 81 -34.41 17.82 -21.63
CA HIS A 81 -33.38 17.49 -20.64
C HIS A 81 -33.83 17.65 -19.18
N GLY A 82 -35.14 17.64 -18.96
CA GLY A 82 -35.75 17.71 -17.63
C GLY A 82 -35.81 16.34 -16.96
N LYS A 83 -35.88 16.33 -15.63
CA LYS A 83 -36.13 15.10 -14.86
C LYS A 83 -37.62 14.76 -14.86
N ILE A 84 -37.93 13.46 -14.87
CA ILE A 84 -39.30 12.95 -14.79
C ILE A 84 -39.50 12.25 -13.45
N THR A 85 -40.67 12.43 -12.83
CA THR A 85 -40.98 11.79 -11.53
C THR A 85 -41.78 10.52 -11.75
N LEU A 86 -41.21 9.37 -11.39
CA LEU A 86 -41.90 8.09 -11.38
C LEU A 86 -42.65 7.90 -10.05
N LYS A 87 -43.91 7.47 -10.12
CA LYS A 87 -44.75 7.20 -8.94
C LYS A 87 -44.73 5.71 -8.63
N ALA A 88 -44.78 5.36 -7.34
CA ALA A 88 -44.93 3.96 -6.96
C ALA A 88 -46.25 3.38 -7.51
N ASP A 89 -46.26 2.07 -7.73
CA ASP A 89 -47.35 1.25 -8.27
C ASP A 89 -47.79 1.55 -9.72
N SER A 90 -47.18 2.52 -10.41
CA SER A 90 -47.44 2.75 -11.83
C SER A 90 -46.71 1.73 -12.72
N LEU A 91 -47.25 1.52 -13.92
CA LEU A 91 -46.54 0.79 -14.96
C LEU A 91 -45.53 1.72 -15.66
N PHE A 92 -44.35 1.18 -15.94
CA PHE A 92 -43.27 1.87 -16.63
C PHE A 92 -42.54 0.89 -17.56
N THR A 93 -42.35 1.29 -18.82
CA THR A 93 -41.76 0.41 -19.84
C THR A 93 -40.35 0.85 -20.19
N LEU A 94 -39.40 -0.10 -20.18
CA LEU A 94 -38.07 0.08 -20.73
C LEU A 94 -38.10 -0.28 -22.22
N PHE A 95 -38.18 0.73 -23.09
CA PHE A 95 -38.31 0.56 -24.53
C PHE A 95 -36.97 0.27 -25.21
N PHE A 96 -36.99 -0.53 -26.29
CA PHE A 96 -35.78 -0.83 -27.08
C PHE A 96 -35.61 0.02 -28.34
N ASP A 97 -36.64 0.77 -28.73
CA ASP A 97 -36.55 1.72 -29.83
C ASP A 97 -36.27 3.13 -29.31
N LYS A 98 -35.40 3.87 -30.03
CA LYS A 98 -35.00 5.21 -29.61
C LYS A 98 -36.19 6.17 -29.62
N ARG A 99 -36.56 6.62 -28.43
CA ARG A 99 -37.59 7.64 -28.17
C ARG A 99 -37.25 8.40 -26.89
N GLU A 100 -37.79 9.62 -26.78
CA GLU A 100 -37.74 10.37 -25.52
C GLU A 100 -38.60 9.67 -24.48
N GLY A 101 -38.12 9.63 -23.23
CA GLY A 101 -38.86 9.03 -22.13
C GLY A 101 -39.95 9.95 -21.56
N ASP A 102 -40.95 9.37 -20.92
CA ASP A 102 -42.01 10.07 -20.18
C ASP A 102 -42.31 9.34 -18.86
N GLU A 103 -43.41 9.66 -18.18
CA GLU A 103 -43.84 8.94 -16.97
C GLU A 103 -44.27 7.48 -17.21
N HIS A 104 -44.39 7.05 -18.47
CA HIS A 104 -44.85 5.72 -18.88
C HIS A 104 -43.73 4.84 -19.42
N GLY A 105 -42.60 5.39 -19.83
CA GLY A 105 -41.43 4.59 -20.19
C GLY A 105 -40.25 5.40 -20.69
N VAL A 106 -39.12 4.73 -20.89
CA VAL A 106 -37.89 5.34 -21.41
C VAL A 106 -37.15 4.35 -22.29
N TYR A 107 -36.48 4.86 -23.33
CA TYR A 107 -35.55 4.05 -24.12
C TYR A 107 -34.40 3.54 -23.25
N ILE A 108 -33.94 2.32 -23.52
CA ILE A 108 -32.68 1.77 -22.99
C ILE A 108 -31.81 1.27 -24.13
N ASP A 109 -30.50 1.42 -24.00
CA ASP A 109 -29.53 1.02 -25.02
C ASP A 109 -29.16 -0.47 -24.99
N TYR A 110 -30.09 -1.32 -24.55
CA TYR A 110 -29.85 -2.76 -24.42
C TYR A 110 -31.07 -3.64 -24.74
N PRO A 111 -31.39 -3.82 -26.04
CA PRO A 111 -32.48 -4.70 -26.50
C PRO A 111 -32.43 -6.18 -26.02
N PRO A 112 -31.26 -6.82 -25.83
CA PRO A 112 -31.20 -8.22 -25.36
C PRO A 112 -31.88 -8.44 -24.00
N LEU A 113 -32.09 -7.38 -23.21
CA LEU A 113 -32.69 -7.45 -21.87
C LEU A 113 -33.99 -8.25 -21.84
N ALA A 114 -34.81 -8.18 -22.90
CA ALA A 114 -36.08 -8.90 -22.99
C ALA A 114 -35.96 -10.42 -22.76
N ASN A 115 -34.82 -11.01 -23.14
CA ASN A 115 -34.57 -12.45 -23.01
C ASN A 115 -33.78 -12.82 -21.76
N GLU A 116 -33.28 -11.82 -21.04
CA GLU A 116 -32.33 -11.99 -19.92
C GLU A 116 -32.96 -11.68 -18.56
N VAL A 117 -34.20 -11.18 -18.56
CA VAL A 117 -35.00 -10.94 -17.35
C VAL A 117 -36.13 -11.94 -17.20
N LYS A 118 -36.55 -12.15 -15.95
CA LYS A 118 -37.70 -12.99 -15.59
C LYS A 118 -38.77 -12.15 -14.90
N ARG A 119 -40.02 -12.56 -15.04
CA ARG A 119 -41.13 -11.96 -14.29
C ARG A 119 -40.83 -11.99 -12.77
N GLY A 120 -41.08 -10.88 -12.09
CA GLY A 120 -40.80 -10.66 -10.67
C GLY A 120 -39.36 -10.27 -10.36
N GLN A 121 -38.48 -10.16 -11.37
CA GLN A 121 -37.10 -9.72 -11.16
C GLN A 121 -37.02 -8.21 -10.97
N SER A 122 -36.13 -7.76 -10.09
CA SER A 122 -35.90 -6.33 -9.86
C SER A 122 -34.95 -5.74 -10.90
N ILE A 123 -35.25 -4.52 -11.33
CA ILE A 123 -34.41 -3.65 -12.14
C ILE A 123 -34.24 -2.33 -11.40
N PHE A 124 -33.00 -1.92 -11.19
CA PHE A 124 -32.66 -0.69 -10.51
C PHE A 124 -32.18 0.36 -11.50
N ILE A 125 -32.54 1.62 -11.25
CA ILE A 125 -32.08 2.78 -12.05
C ILE A 125 -31.47 3.82 -11.10
N ASP A 126 -30.39 4.46 -11.56
CA ASP A 126 -29.68 5.54 -10.85
C ASP A 126 -29.14 5.06 -9.49
N ASP A 127 -28.24 4.07 -9.53
CA ASP A 127 -27.57 3.49 -8.37
C ASP A 127 -28.54 2.97 -7.28
N GLY A 128 -29.66 2.37 -7.71
CA GLY A 128 -30.68 1.84 -6.81
C GLY A 128 -31.71 2.85 -6.31
N ALA A 129 -31.66 4.12 -6.74
CA ALA A 129 -32.61 5.13 -6.31
C ALA A 129 -34.06 4.84 -6.76
N ILE A 130 -34.20 4.23 -7.94
CA ILE A 130 -35.48 3.76 -8.48
C ILE A 130 -35.45 2.24 -8.57
N ASN A 131 -36.53 1.58 -8.14
CA ASN A 131 -36.70 0.13 -8.20
C ASN A 131 -37.94 -0.23 -9.01
N LEU A 132 -37.75 -1.04 -10.04
CA LEU A 132 -38.77 -1.58 -10.92
C LEU A 132 -38.85 -3.10 -10.74
N GLU A 133 -40.04 -3.68 -10.83
CA GLU A 133 -40.25 -5.12 -10.87
C GLU A 133 -40.80 -5.53 -12.23
N VAL A 134 -40.15 -6.50 -12.89
CA VAL A 134 -40.55 -6.97 -14.23
C VAL A 134 -41.91 -7.66 -14.16
N GLU A 135 -42.88 -7.14 -14.91
CA GLU A 135 -44.20 -7.76 -15.07
C GLU A 135 -44.23 -8.65 -16.31
N GLU A 136 -43.71 -8.13 -17.43
CA GLU A 136 -43.71 -8.80 -18.73
C GLU A 136 -42.54 -8.29 -19.59
N ALA A 137 -41.88 -9.20 -20.31
CA ALA A 137 -40.87 -8.85 -21.31
C ALA A 137 -41.44 -9.12 -22.70
N THR A 138 -41.39 -8.11 -23.58
CA THR A 138 -41.85 -8.19 -24.97
C THR A 138 -40.72 -7.82 -25.93
N PRO A 139 -40.85 -8.10 -27.25
CA PRO A 139 -39.87 -7.67 -28.24
C PRO A 139 -39.68 -6.14 -28.34
N GLU A 140 -40.64 -5.35 -27.87
CA GLU A 140 -40.64 -3.89 -27.90
C GLU A 140 -40.03 -3.26 -26.64
N GLY A 141 -40.01 -3.99 -25.53
CA GLY A 141 -39.49 -3.50 -24.26
C GLY A 141 -39.81 -4.39 -23.06
N VAL A 142 -39.38 -3.97 -21.88
CA VAL A 142 -39.69 -4.63 -20.61
C VAL A 142 -40.69 -3.79 -19.83
N VAL A 143 -41.91 -4.31 -19.66
CA VAL A 143 -42.96 -3.68 -18.86
C VAL A 143 -42.71 -4.00 -17.39
N CYS A 144 -42.56 -2.95 -16.59
CA CYS A 144 -42.28 -3.06 -15.17
C CYS A 144 -43.32 -2.33 -14.33
N ARG A 145 -43.47 -2.77 -13.08
CA ARG A 145 -44.15 -2.02 -12.03
C ARG A 145 -43.13 -1.22 -11.23
N VAL A 146 -43.39 0.06 -11.01
CA VAL A 146 -42.54 0.90 -10.17
C VAL A 146 -42.77 0.53 -8.70
N ILE A 147 -41.79 -0.07 -8.04
CA ILE A 147 -41.85 -0.41 -6.61
C ILE A 147 -41.40 0.79 -5.78
N VAL A 148 -40.27 1.40 -6.15
CA VAL A 148 -39.76 2.63 -5.56
C VAL A 148 -39.62 3.67 -6.66
N GLY A 149 -40.47 4.69 -6.60
CA GLY A 149 -40.44 5.83 -7.50
C GLY A 149 -39.35 6.84 -7.13
N GLY A 150 -39.17 7.86 -7.97
CA GLY A 150 -38.13 8.86 -7.78
C GLY A 150 -37.97 9.77 -9.00
N GLU A 151 -36.98 10.66 -8.96
CA GLU A 151 -36.62 11.48 -10.11
C GLU A 151 -35.73 10.69 -11.07
N LEU A 152 -36.25 10.36 -12.25
CA LEU A 152 -35.48 9.83 -13.36
C LEU A 152 -34.81 10.97 -14.13
N GLY A 153 -33.49 10.88 -14.28
CA GLY A 153 -32.72 11.73 -15.19
C GLY A 153 -32.35 11.01 -16.49
N GLU A 154 -31.58 11.68 -17.35
CA GLU A 154 -31.06 11.11 -18.59
C GLU A 154 -29.82 10.25 -18.34
N ARG A 155 -29.60 9.25 -19.22
CA ARG A 155 -28.37 8.44 -19.27
C ARG A 155 -28.00 7.81 -17.92
N LYS A 156 -29.01 7.47 -17.13
CA LYS A 156 -28.87 6.82 -15.82
C LYS A 156 -28.56 5.35 -15.99
N GLY A 157 -27.65 4.84 -15.17
CA GLY A 157 -27.28 3.44 -15.17
C GLY A 157 -28.47 2.55 -14.79
N ILE A 158 -28.54 1.38 -15.41
CA ILE A 158 -29.51 0.34 -15.12
C ILE A 158 -28.77 -0.90 -14.63
N ASN A 159 -29.20 -1.40 -13.47
CA ASN A 159 -28.68 -2.61 -12.85
C ASN A 159 -29.77 -3.67 -12.80
N VAL A 160 -29.42 -4.91 -13.09
CA VAL A 160 -30.38 -6.02 -13.19
C VAL A 160 -29.85 -7.20 -12.39
N PRO A 161 -29.98 -7.16 -11.05
CA PRO A 161 -29.35 -8.16 -10.20
C PRO A 161 -29.82 -9.58 -10.53
N GLY A 162 -28.84 -10.47 -10.67
CA GLY A 162 -29.06 -11.87 -11.00
C GLY A 162 -29.42 -12.17 -12.47
N ALA A 163 -29.45 -11.17 -13.35
CA ALA A 163 -29.49 -11.42 -14.80
C ALA A 163 -28.09 -11.78 -15.31
N ASP A 164 -28.03 -12.75 -16.23
CA ASP A 164 -26.81 -13.06 -16.97
C ASP A 164 -26.79 -12.22 -18.24
N LEU A 165 -26.30 -10.99 -18.11
CA LEU A 165 -26.33 -10.02 -19.19
C LEU A 165 -25.28 -10.36 -20.25
N SER A 166 -25.69 -10.49 -21.51
CA SER A 166 -24.80 -10.72 -22.66
C SER A 166 -24.00 -9.47 -23.07
N VAL A 167 -23.72 -8.57 -22.13
CA VAL A 167 -22.90 -7.38 -22.40
C VAL A 167 -21.48 -7.80 -22.73
N PRO A 168 -20.84 -7.16 -23.73
CA PRO A 168 -19.45 -7.43 -24.04
C PRO A 168 -18.58 -7.10 -22.82
N THR A 169 -17.50 -7.84 -22.62
CA THR A 169 -16.56 -7.59 -21.53
C THR A 169 -15.99 -6.17 -21.57
N LEU A 170 -15.59 -5.71 -22.76
CA LEU A 170 -15.04 -4.38 -23.00
C LEU A 170 -15.83 -3.71 -24.11
N THR A 171 -16.12 -2.42 -23.92
CA THR A 171 -16.61 -1.58 -25.01
C THR A 171 -15.45 -1.17 -25.93
N GLU A 172 -15.75 -0.73 -27.16
CA GLU A 172 -14.73 -0.13 -28.04
C GLU A 172 -14.00 1.04 -27.37
N LYS A 173 -14.73 1.79 -26.55
CA LYS A 173 -14.17 2.87 -25.73
C LYS A 173 -13.19 2.32 -24.71
N ASP A 174 -13.53 1.28 -23.97
CA ASP A 174 -12.63 0.71 -22.97
C ASP A 174 -11.33 0.19 -23.61
N VAL A 175 -11.41 -0.44 -24.77
CA VAL A 175 -10.21 -0.84 -25.53
C VAL A 175 -9.35 0.38 -25.88
N ALA A 176 -9.96 1.44 -26.38
CA ALA A 176 -9.26 2.69 -26.69
C ALA A 176 -8.64 3.34 -25.43
N ASP A 177 -9.36 3.33 -24.30
CA ASP A 177 -8.89 3.84 -23.01
C ASP A 177 -7.69 3.04 -22.51
N LEU A 178 -7.72 1.70 -22.62
CA LEU A 178 -6.62 0.81 -22.24
C LEU A 178 -5.37 1.06 -23.11
N LEU A 179 -5.55 1.23 -24.42
CA LEU A 179 -4.45 1.56 -25.34
C LEU A 179 -3.89 2.96 -25.06
N TRP A 180 -4.75 3.92 -24.72
CA TRP A 180 -4.30 5.23 -24.24
C TRP A 180 -3.46 5.10 -22.97
N GLY A 181 -3.93 4.33 -21.99
CA GLY A 181 -3.20 4.08 -20.75
C GLY A 181 -1.84 3.42 -20.99
N ALA A 182 -1.79 2.44 -21.89
CA ALA A 182 -0.55 1.80 -22.32
C ALA A 182 0.45 2.79 -22.93
N ALA A 183 -0.02 3.68 -23.82
CA ALA A 183 0.83 4.68 -24.47
C ALA A 183 1.38 5.75 -23.51
N HIS A 184 0.74 5.93 -22.35
CA HIS A 184 1.07 6.94 -21.35
C HIS A 184 1.73 6.38 -20.09
N ASP A 185 2.15 5.11 -20.11
CA ASP A 185 2.78 4.43 -18.97
C ASP A 185 1.98 4.58 -17.66
N VAL A 186 0.66 4.38 -17.71
CA VAL A 186 -0.16 4.33 -16.48
C VAL A 186 0.25 3.12 -15.65
N ASP A 187 0.18 3.27 -14.32
CA ASP A 187 0.73 2.29 -13.40
C ASP A 187 -0.27 1.15 -13.13
N TYR A 188 -1.56 1.48 -13.13
CA TYR A 188 -2.68 0.58 -12.89
C TYR A 188 -3.81 0.82 -13.90
N VAL A 189 -4.54 -0.25 -14.23
CA VAL A 189 -5.88 -0.18 -14.83
C VAL A 189 -6.87 -0.86 -13.88
N ALA A 190 -7.97 -0.18 -13.57
CA ALA A 190 -9.10 -0.75 -12.85
C ALA A 190 -10.20 -1.08 -13.87
N VAL A 191 -10.56 -2.36 -13.93
CA VAL A 191 -11.51 -2.89 -14.91
C VAL A 191 -12.88 -3.00 -14.26
N SER A 192 -13.85 -2.28 -14.82
CA SER A 192 -15.24 -2.26 -14.37
C SER A 192 -16.03 -3.48 -14.85
N PHE A 193 -17.06 -3.84 -14.08
CA PHE A 193 -18.04 -4.91 -14.33
C PHE A 193 -17.41 -6.26 -14.66
N VAL A 194 -16.28 -6.60 -14.01
CA VAL A 194 -15.64 -7.91 -14.15
C VAL A 194 -16.59 -8.98 -13.63
N ARG A 195 -16.80 -10.05 -14.39
CA ARG A 195 -17.67 -11.18 -14.01
C ARG A 195 -16.91 -12.47 -13.80
N ASN A 196 -15.86 -12.69 -14.60
CA ASN A 196 -15.12 -13.95 -14.62
C ASN A 196 -13.64 -13.74 -14.96
N ARG A 197 -12.89 -14.84 -14.96
CA ARG A 197 -11.47 -14.87 -15.33
C ARG A 197 -11.22 -14.42 -16.78
N GLU A 198 -12.05 -14.83 -17.72
CA GLU A 198 -11.89 -14.55 -19.15
C GLU A 198 -11.89 -13.05 -19.43
N ASP A 199 -12.73 -12.29 -18.71
CA ASP A 199 -12.79 -10.83 -18.80
C ASP A 199 -11.41 -10.18 -18.56
N ILE A 200 -10.71 -10.66 -17.54
CA ILE A 200 -9.36 -10.18 -17.17
C ILE A 200 -8.31 -10.64 -18.18
N ILE A 201 -8.44 -11.85 -18.72
CA ILE A 201 -7.51 -12.38 -19.73
C ILE A 201 -7.59 -11.55 -21.01
N GLU A 202 -8.77 -11.09 -21.41
CA GLU A 202 -8.94 -10.20 -22.56
C GLU A 202 -8.20 -8.87 -22.36
N VAL A 203 -8.42 -8.19 -21.22
CA VAL A 203 -7.69 -6.96 -20.85
C VAL A 203 -6.18 -7.20 -20.85
N ARG A 204 -5.74 -8.32 -20.27
CA ARG A 204 -4.31 -8.68 -20.20
C ARG A 204 -3.70 -8.82 -21.59
N ARG A 205 -4.38 -9.47 -22.54
CA ARG A 205 -3.91 -9.60 -23.93
C ARG A 205 -3.76 -8.25 -24.61
N ILE A 206 -4.68 -7.32 -24.39
CA ILE A 206 -4.61 -5.95 -24.95
C ILE A 206 -3.39 -5.22 -24.41
N LEU A 207 -3.19 -5.25 -23.08
CA LEU A 207 -2.06 -4.59 -22.44
C LEU A 207 -0.71 -5.20 -22.86
N GLU A 208 -0.61 -6.53 -22.90
CA GLU A 208 0.60 -7.24 -23.34
C GLU A 208 0.90 -6.97 -24.82
N GLY A 209 -0.12 -6.97 -25.68
CA GLY A 209 0.01 -6.62 -27.10
C GLY A 209 0.49 -5.19 -27.32
N ALA A 210 0.16 -4.27 -26.41
CA ALA A 210 0.64 -2.89 -26.40
C ALA A 210 1.99 -2.70 -25.68
N GLY A 211 2.57 -3.76 -25.10
CA GLY A 211 3.81 -3.67 -24.32
C GLY A 211 3.67 -2.96 -22.97
N ALA A 212 2.45 -2.80 -22.47
CA ALA A 212 2.16 -2.09 -21.24
C ALA A 212 2.66 -2.87 -20.00
N LYS A 213 3.13 -2.14 -18.99
CA LYS A 213 3.53 -2.69 -17.69
C LYS A 213 2.48 -2.48 -16.59
N ALA A 214 1.33 -1.92 -16.96
CA ALA A 214 0.23 -1.60 -16.06
C ALA A 214 -0.27 -2.85 -15.34
N LYS A 215 -0.66 -2.66 -14.09
CA LYS A 215 -1.20 -3.72 -13.22
C LYS A 215 -2.72 -3.71 -13.26
N ILE A 216 -3.34 -4.89 -13.32
CA ILE A 216 -4.80 -5.01 -13.46
C ILE A 216 -5.45 -5.12 -12.07
N ILE A 217 -6.37 -4.21 -11.78
CA ILE A 217 -7.24 -4.21 -10.59
C ILE A 217 -8.65 -4.59 -11.06
N ALA A 218 -9.18 -5.73 -10.62
CA ALA A 218 -10.59 -6.05 -10.89
C ALA A 218 -11.50 -5.29 -9.92
N LYS A 219 -12.52 -4.60 -10.46
CA LYS A 219 -13.55 -3.97 -9.65
C LYS A 219 -14.63 -5.00 -9.34
N MET A 220 -14.80 -5.27 -8.06
CA MET A 220 -15.79 -6.22 -7.53
C MET A 220 -17.10 -5.46 -7.34
N GLU A 221 -17.90 -5.44 -8.41
CA GLU A 221 -19.12 -4.63 -8.54
C GLU A 221 -20.38 -5.50 -8.64
N THR A 222 -20.25 -6.71 -9.18
CA THR A 222 -21.38 -7.59 -9.46
C THR A 222 -21.42 -8.79 -8.54
N ARG A 223 -22.60 -9.38 -8.37
CA ARG A 223 -22.74 -10.66 -7.67
C ARG A 223 -21.89 -11.77 -8.30
N GLN A 224 -21.86 -11.85 -9.63
CA GLN A 224 -21.05 -12.82 -10.37
C GLN A 224 -19.56 -12.68 -10.04
N SER A 225 -19.05 -11.45 -9.95
CA SER A 225 -17.66 -11.18 -9.57
C SER A 225 -17.31 -11.78 -8.21
N VAL A 226 -18.23 -11.69 -7.24
CA VAL A 226 -18.04 -12.21 -5.89
C VAL A 226 -18.10 -13.73 -5.88
N GLU A 227 -19.01 -14.34 -6.62
CA GLU A 227 -19.13 -15.80 -6.75
C GLU A 227 -17.89 -16.40 -7.43
N ASN A 228 -17.32 -15.70 -8.43
CA ASN A 228 -16.13 -16.09 -9.20
C ASN A 228 -14.82 -15.51 -8.64
N ILE A 229 -14.82 -15.04 -7.39
CA ILE A 229 -13.69 -14.29 -6.84
C ILE A 229 -12.36 -15.06 -6.91
N ASP A 230 -12.36 -16.39 -6.71
CA ASP A 230 -11.13 -17.17 -6.66
C ASP A 230 -10.47 -17.29 -8.05
N GLU A 231 -11.26 -17.45 -9.12
CA GLU A 231 -10.73 -17.51 -10.48
C GLU A 231 -10.27 -16.14 -10.98
N ILE A 232 -11.02 -15.06 -10.68
CA ILE A 232 -10.62 -13.68 -10.98
C ILE A 232 -9.33 -13.36 -10.23
N LEU A 233 -9.29 -13.67 -8.93
CA LEU A 233 -8.14 -13.41 -8.08
C LEU A 233 -6.89 -14.10 -8.62
N SER A 234 -7.00 -15.27 -9.26
CA SER A 234 -5.85 -15.98 -9.83
C SER A 234 -5.13 -15.21 -10.95
N VAL A 235 -5.84 -14.36 -11.71
CA VAL A 235 -5.33 -13.70 -12.93
C VAL A 235 -5.16 -12.18 -12.82
N VAL A 236 -5.60 -11.56 -11.73
CA VAL A 236 -5.44 -10.10 -11.48
C VAL A 236 -4.18 -9.78 -10.68
N ASP A 237 -3.77 -8.52 -10.69
CA ASP A 237 -2.69 -8.01 -9.83
C ASP A 237 -3.21 -7.41 -8.51
N GLY A 238 -4.51 -7.11 -8.42
CA GLY A 238 -5.20 -6.61 -7.22
C GLY A 238 -6.72 -6.54 -7.44
N MET A 239 -7.46 -6.08 -6.41
CA MET A 239 -8.92 -5.90 -6.49
C MET A 239 -9.37 -4.57 -5.88
N MET A 240 -10.53 -4.10 -6.30
CA MET A 240 -11.22 -2.93 -5.74
C MET A 240 -12.62 -3.35 -5.30
N VAL A 241 -12.94 -3.15 -4.03
CA VAL A 241 -14.29 -3.37 -3.49
C VAL A 241 -15.11 -2.11 -3.74
N ALA A 242 -15.97 -2.13 -4.76
CA ALA A 242 -16.83 -1.01 -5.14
C ALA A 242 -18.20 -1.16 -4.47
N ARG A 243 -18.31 -0.61 -3.26
CA ARG A 243 -19.42 -0.90 -2.33
C ARG A 243 -20.75 -0.30 -2.77
N GLY A 244 -20.73 0.83 -3.46
CA GLY A 244 -21.91 1.45 -4.05
C GLY A 244 -22.55 0.51 -5.07
N ASP A 245 -21.79 0.14 -6.10
CA ASP A 245 -22.22 -0.77 -7.16
C ASP A 245 -22.64 -2.14 -6.60
N LEU A 246 -21.81 -2.70 -5.71
CA LEU A 246 -22.11 -3.98 -5.08
C LEU A 246 -23.39 -3.91 -4.22
N GLY A 247 -23.65 -2.79 -3.57
CA GLY A 247 -24.87 -2.58 -2.78
C GLY A 247 -26.16 -2.46 -3.61
N VAL A 248 -26.04 -2.27 -4.92
CA VAL A 248 -27.18 -2.36 -5.87
C VAL A 248 -27.40 -3.81 -6.31
N GLU A 249 -26.32 -4.58 -6.46
CA GLU A 249 -26.34 -5.96 -6.97
C GLU A 249 -26.62 -7.04 -5.91
N MET A 250 -26.48 -6.71 -4.62
CA MET A 250 -26.79 -7.60 -3.50
C MET A 250 -27.37 -6.86 -2.30
N ASN A 251 -27.89 -7.60 -1.33
CA ASN A 251 -28.47 -6.98 -0.14
C ASN A 251 -27.42 -6.15 0.61
N THR A 252 -27.81 -4.97 1.05
CA THR A 252 -26.90 -4.02 1.71
C THR A 252 -26.28 -4.61 2.99
N GLU A 253 -26.99 -5.48 3.71
CA GLU A 253 -26.49 -6.18 4.90
C GLU A 253 -25.42 -7.24 4.60
N ASP A 254 -25.33 -7.74 3.36
CA ASP A 254 -24.34 -8.74 2.94
C ASP A 254 -23.00 -8.10 2.54
N VAL A 255 -23.04 -6.87 1.99
CA VAL A 255 -21.86 -6.12 1.49
C VAL A 255 -20.70 -6.05 2.51
N PRO A 256 -20.93 -5.75 3.81
CA PRO A 256 -19.84 -5.71 4.79
C PRO A 256 -19.14 -7.06 4.97
N MET A 257 -19.83 -8.19 4.81
CA MET A 257 -19.22 -9.51 4.93
C MET A 257 -18.41 -9.85 3.68
N VAL A 258 -18.95 -9.53 2.49
CA VAL A 258 -18.25 -9.71 1.21
C VAL A 258 -16.99 -8.86 1.12
N GLN A 259 -17.03 -7.58 1.55
CA GLN A 259 -15.83 -6.73 1.66
C GLN A 259 -14.72 -7.43 2.46
N LYS A 260 -15.06 -7.99 3.62
CA LYS A 260 -14.10 -8.66 4.50
C LYS A 260 -13.50 -9.90 3.85
N GLU A 261 -14.31 -10.66 3.12
CA GLU A 261 -13.86 -11.83 2.36
C GLU A 261 -12.89 -11.44 1.24
N ILE A 262 -13.24 -10.44 0.42
CA ILE A 262 -12.37 -9.96 -0.67
C ILE A 262 -11.02 -9.50 -0.12
N ILE A 263 -11.03 -8.67 0.93
CA ILE A 263 -9.79 -8.17 1.56
C ILE A 263 -8.94 -9.33 2.08
N GLU A 264 -9.55 -10.32 2.73
CA GLU A 264 -8.84 -11.48 3.27
C GLU A 264 -8.19 -12.31 2.16
N LYS A 265 -8.93 -12.64 1.09
CA LYS A 265 -8.42 -13.41 -0.05
C LYS A 265 -7.28 -12.69 -0.77
N CYS A 266 -7.42 -11.40 -1.05
CA CYS A 266 -6.36 -10.58 -1.65
C CYS A 266 -5.10 -10.58 -0.78
N ARG A 267 -5.26 -10.35 0.53
CA ARG A 267 -4.15 -10.33 1.48
C ARG A 267 -3.44 -11.68 1.54
N MET A 268 -4.15 -12.81 1.53
CA MET A 268 -3.53 -14.14 1.53
C MET A 268 -2.61 -14.35 0.33
N GLN A 269 -2.97 -13.82 -0.84
CA GLN A 269 -2.16 -13.90 -2.06
C GLN A 269 -1.14 -12.76 -2.23
N GLY A 270 -1.07 -11.82 -1.27
CA GLY A 270 -0.18 -10.65 -1.38
C GLY A 270 -0.54 -9.69 -2.50
N LYS A 271 -1.81 -9.67 -2.91
CA LYS A 271 -2.34 -8.75 -3.91
C LYS A 271 -2.99 -7.56 -3.21
N PRO A 272 -2.68 -6.30 -3.60
CA PRO A 272 -3.28 -5.12 -2.98
C PRO A 272 -4.79 -5.09 -3.21
N VAL A 273 -5.50 -4.59 -2.20
CA VAL A 273 -6.95 -4.38 -2.25
C VAL A 273 -7.31 -2.93 -1.91
N ILE A 274 -8.17 -2.34 -2.71
CA ILE A 274 -8.71 -0.98 -2.54
C ILE A 274 -10.14 -1.09 -2.02
N VAL A 275 -10.48 -0.38 -0.95
CA VAL A 275 -11.88 -0.19 -0.55
C VAL A 275 -12.36 1.16 -1.08
N ALA A 276 -13.41 1.12 -1.89
CA ALA A 276 -13.85 2.24 -2.71
C ALA A 276 -15.33 2.57 -2.53
N THR A 277 -15.69 3.79 -2.94
CA THR A 277 -17.04 4.41 -2.88
C THR A 277 -17.58 4.60 -1.46
N GLN A 278 -18.48 5.56 -1.25
CA GLN A 278 -19.15 5.80 0.04
C GLN A 278 -18.21 5.94 1.26
N MET A 279 -16.99 6.47 1.07
CA MET A 279 -16.02 6.59 2.15
C MET A 279 -16.28 7.84 3.00
N LEU A 280 -16.08 9.03 2.43
CA LEU A 280 -16.32 10.31 3.11
C LEU A 280 -17.27 11.17 2.27
N ASP A 281 -18.29 10.56 1.64
CA ASP A 281 -19.14 11.18 0.62
C ASP A 281 -19.78 12.51 1.07
N SER A 282 -20.17 12.61 2.35
CA SER A 282 -20.70 13.85 2.91
C SER A 282 -19.73 15.03 2.78
N MET A 283 -18.42 14.77 2.66
CA MET A 283 -17.38 15.77 2.46
C MET A 283 -17.33 16.38 1.05
N ILE A 284 -18.10 15.86 0.09
CA ILE A 284 -18.38 16.57 -1.17
C ILE A 284 -19.00 17.93 -0.86
N ARG A 285 -19.87 17.97 0.15
CA ARG A 285 -20.68 19.15 0.51
C ARG A 285 -20.26 19.80 1.82
N ASN A 286 -19.63 19.05 2.73
CA ASN A 286 -19.35 19.47 4.10
C ASN A 286 -17.84 19.42 4.43
N PRO A 287 -17.33 20.29 5.30
CA PRO A 287 -15.90 20.30 5.66
C PRO A 287 -15.50 19.17 6.62
N ARG A 288 -16.45 18.38 7.13
CA ARG A 288 -16.22 17.27 8.07
C ARG A 288 -17.15 16.10 7.74
N PRO A 289 -16.68 14.85 7.89
CA PRO A 289 -17.50 13.68 7.65
C PRO A 289 -18.41 13.42 8.84
N THR A 290 -19.38 12.54 8.62
CA THR A 290 -20.20 11.96 9.68
C THR A 290 -19.38 10.99 10.54
N ARG A 291 -19.90 10.67 11.74
CA ARG A 291 -19.31 9.63 12.60
C ARG A 291 -19.40 8.24 11.96
N ALA A 292 -20.43 7.99 11.17
CA ALA A 292 -20.63 6.71 10.47
C ALA A 292 -19.55 6.50 9.41
N GLU A 293 -19.30 7.50 8.56
CA GLU A 293 -18.23 7.48 7.56
C GLU A 293 -16.84 7.32 8.20
N ALA A 294 -16.56 8.05 9.29
CA ALA A 294 -15.29 7.88 10.00
C ALA A 294 -15.10 6.47 10.56
N ASN A 295 -16.16 5.85 11.08
CA ASN A 295 -16.16 4.47 11.55
C ASN A 295 -16.00 3.47 10.39
N ASP A 296 -16.63 3.73 9.26
CA ASP A 296 -16.56 2.89 8.08
C ASP A 296 -15.14 2.85 7.48
N VAL A 297 -14.50 4.00 7.31
CA VAL A 297 -13.08 4.10 6.93
C VAL A 297 -12.19 3.33 7.91
N ALA A 298 -12.41 3.49 9.23
CA ALA A 298 -11.64 2.77 10.23
C ALA A 298 -11.82 1.25 10.12
N ASN A 299 -13.03 0.77 9.83
CA ASN A 299 -13.30 -0.66 9.65
C ASN A 299 -12.63 -1.22 8.39
N ALA A 300 -12.59 -0.49 7.28
CA ALA A 300 -11.82 -0.89 6.10
C ALA A 300 -10.33 -1.09 6.42
N VAL A 301 -9.75 -0.19 7.23
CA VAL A 301 -8.37 -0.30 7.73
C VAL A 301 -8.19 -1.54 8.64
N ILE A 302 -9.13 -1.78 9.55
CA ILE A 302 -9.10 -2.91 10.50
C ILE A 302 -9.25 -4.26 9.79
N ASP A 303 -10.10 -4.33 8.77
CA ASP A 303 -10.28 -5.49 7.91
C ASP A 303 -8.98 -5.83 7.17
N GLY A 304 -8.17 -4.80 6.88
CA GLY A 304 -6.80 -4.92 6.41
C GLY A 304 -6.60 -4.48 4.98
N ALA A 305 -7.41 -3.53 4.50
CA ALA A 305 -7.26 -2.92 3.18
C ALA A 305 -5.83 -2.38 2.97
N ASP A 306 -5.31 -2.50 1.75
CA ASP A 306 -4.04 -1.87 1.38
C ASP A 306 -4.23 -0.37 1.13
N ALA A 307 -5.38 -0.01 0.54
CA ALA A 307 -5.74 1.35 0.24
C ALA A 307 -7.23 1.64 0.45
N VAL A 308 -7.53 2.91 0.67
CA VAL A 308 -8.88 3.48 0.70
C VAL A 308 -8.99 4.56 -0.36
N MET A 309 -10.16 4.68 -0.99
CA MET A 309 -10.35 5.56 -2.15
C MET A 309 -11.37 6.66 -1.91
N LEU A 310 -11.00 7.88 -2.30
CA LEU A 310 -11.89 9.04 -2.42
C LEU A 310 -12.36 9.16 -3.88
N SER A 311 -13.66 9.33 -4.06
CA SER A 311 -14.35 9.43 -5.34
C SER A 311 -14.77 10.87 -5.61
N GLY A 312 -16.04 11.22 -5.38
CA GLY A 312 -16.57 12.55 -5.60
C GLY A 312 -15.92 13.60 -4.69
N GLU A 313 -15.45 13.20 -3.52
CA GLU A 313 -14.84 14.06 -2.50
C GLU A 313 -13.66 14.86 -3.05
N THR A 314 -12.80 14.22 -3.85
CA THR A 314 -11.64 14.85 -4.49
C THR A 314 -11.90 15.22 -5.95
N ALA A 315 -12.84 14.56 -6.62
CA ALA A 315 -13.11 14.84 -8.03
C ALA A 315 -13.87 16.15 -8.24
N GLY A 316 -14.97 16.35 -7.50
CA GLY A 316 -15.88 17.51 -7.68
C GLY A 316 -16.35 18.13 -6.36
N GLY A 317 -15.83 17.66 -5.22
CA GLY A 317 -16.19 18.13 -3.89
C GLY A 317 -15.67 19.54 -3.59
N LYS A 318 -16.31 20.20 -2.62
CA LYS A 318 -15.94 21.54 -2.14
C LYS A 318 -14.67 21.53 -1.26
N TYR A 319 -14.30 20.38 -0.71
CA TYR A 319 -13.24 20.23 0.30
C TYR A 319 -12.26 19.10 -0.06
N PRO A 320 -11.63 19.12 -1.24
CA PRO A 320 -10.82 18.00 -1.73
C PRO A 320 -9.58 17.75 -0.86
N VAL A 321 -8.89 18.82 -0.41
CA VAL A 321 -7.68 18.71 0.42
C VAL A 321 -8.06 18.21 1.82
N GLU A 322 -9.10 18.78 2.43
CA GLU A 322 -9.56 18.42 3.77
C GLU A 322 -10.11 16.99 3.83
N ALA A 323 -10.69 16.49 2.74
CA ALA A 323 -11.10 15.08 2.62
C ALA A 323 -9.87 14.16 2.72
N VAL A 324 -8.79 14.47 2.01
CA VAL A 324 -7.53 13.68 2.07
C VAL A 324 -6.89 13.76 3.45
N GLU A 325 -6.82 14.95 4.04
CA GLU A 325 -6.29 15.11 5.40
C GLU A 325 -7.13 14.35 6.44
N THR A 326 -8.46 14.39 6.31
CA THR A 326 -9.37 13.68 7.22
C THR A 326 -9.19 12.17 7.08
N MET A 327 -9.14 11.67 5.84
CA MET A 327 -8.83 10.28 5.54
C MET A 327 -7.49 9.88 6.19
N GLN A 328 -6.45 10.69 6.02
CA GLN A 328 -5.14 10.46 6.63
C GLN A 328 -5.21 10.42 8.17
N ARG A 329 -5.93 11.35 8.82
CA ARG A 329 -6.10 11.37 10.28
C ARG A 329 -6.81 10.13 10.80
N ILE A 330 -7.88 9.68 10.12
CA ILE A 330 -8.62 8.45 10.50
C ILE A 330 -7.70 7.23 10.38
N ILE A 331 -6.97 7.10 9.27
CA ILE A 331 -6.02 6.00 9.06
C ILE A 331 -4.97 6.00 10.16
N ILE A 332 -4.27 7.12 10.40
CA ILE A 332 -3.19 7.19 11.39
C ILE A 332 -3.73 6.88 12.80
N ARG A 333 -4.92 7.38 13.16
CA ARG A 333 -5.54 7.08 14.45
C ARG A 333 -5.84 5.60 14.59
N THR A 334 -6.42 4.98 13.56
CA THR A 334 -6.75 3.55 13.54
C THR A 334 -5.47 2.72 13.59
N GLU A 335 -4.42 3.17 12.89
CA GLU A 335 -3.17 2.43 12.76
C GLU A 335 -2.43 2.26 14.10
N LYS A 336 -2.61 3.18 15.05
CA LYS A 336 -2.01 3.11 16.39
C LYS A 336 -2.46 1.88 17.19
N ASP A 337 -3.71 1.45 17.03
CA ASP A 337 -4.29 0.33 17.79
C ASP A 337 -4.45 -0.94 16.92
N THR A 338 -3.83 -0.96 15.73
CA THR A 338 -4.06 -2.04 14.76
C THR A 338 -3.69 -3.42 15.28
N GLU A 339 -2.65 -3.55 16.10
CA GLU A 339 -2.24 -4.86 16.62
C GLU A 339 -3.33 -5.50 17.49
N LEU A 340 -4.16 -4.68 18.14
CA LEU A 340 -5.29 -5.12 18.96
C LEU A 340 -6.50 -5.50 18.12
N TRP A 341 -6.84 -4.66 17.13
CA TRP A 341 -8.13 -4.76 16.43
C TRP A 341 -8.05 -5.45 15.07
N ARG A 342 -6.86 -5.58 14.46
CA ARG A 342 -6.73 -6.14 13.12
C ARG A 342 -7.27 -7.55 13.08
N ARG A 343 -8.11 -7.79 12.08
CA ARG A 343 -8.60 -9.12 11.77
C ARG A 343 -7.44 -10.04 11.37
N LYS A 344 -7.18 -11.05 12.21
CA LYS A 344 -6.25 -12.14 11.87
C LYS A 344 -6.85 -12.97 10.72
N PRO A 345 -6.03 -13.42 9.74
CA PRO A 345 -6.51 -14.38 8.74
C PRO A 345 -7.11 -15.61 9.44
N ARG A 346 -8.27 -16.07 8.97
CA ARG A 346 -8.96 -17.28 9.48
C ARG A 346 -8.24 -18.55 9.08
N THR A 347 -7.52 -18.51 7.96
CA THR A 347 -6.81 -19.65 7.39
C THR A 347 -5.33 -19.33 7.24
N THR A 348 -4.49 -20.24 7.72
CA THR A 348 -3.09 -20.33 7.29
C THR A 348 -3.06 -20.90 5.88
N PRO A 349 -2.26 -20.35 4.94
CA PRO A 349 -2.10 -20.94 3.63
C PRO A 349 -1.70 -22.42 3.75
N PRO A 350 -2.38 -23.36 3.06
CA PRO A 350 -2.11 -24.79 3.19
C PRO A 350 -0.74 -25.20 2.62
N VAL A 351 -0.16 -24.38 1.74
CA VAL A 351 1.20 -24.55 1.19
C VAL A 351 1.92 -23.21 1.30
N CYS A 352 3.06 -23.22 1.99
CA CYS A 352 3.92 -22.06 2.18
C CYS A 352 5.12 -22.23 1.24
N GLU A 353 5.14 -21.49 0.13
CA GLU A 353 6.32 -21.44 -0.74
C GLU A 353 7.49 -20.76 -0.03
N THR A 354 8.72 -20.94 -0.53
CA THR A 354 9.92 -20.33 0.08
C THR A 354 9.77 -18.81 0.27
N ALA A 355 9.19 -18.11 -0.71
CA ALA A 355 8.93 -16.67 -0.63
C ALA A 355 8.00 -16.30 0.52
N ASP A 356 7.02 -17.15 0.79
CA ASP A 356 6.10 -16.99 1.89
C ASP A 356 6.78 -17.20 3.24
N ALA A 357 7.50 -18.30 3.39
CA ALA A 357 8.20 -18.65 4.63
C ALA A 357 9.22 -17.56 5.01
N VAL A 358 10.02 -17.10 4.04
CA VAL A 358 11.02 -16.05 4.26
C VAL A 358 10.38 -14.70 4.56
N SER A 359 9.28 -14.33 3.88
CA SER A 359 8.59 -13.07 4.15
C SER A 359 7.89 -13.08 5.52
N HIS A 360 7.34 -14.23 5.93
CA HIS A 360 6.78 -14.42 7.26
C HIS A 360 7.87 -14.31 8.33
N ALA A 361 9.00 -15.00 8.14
CA ALA A 361 10.17 -14.90 9.01
C ALA A 361 10.71 -13.46 9.09
N ALA A 362 10.73 -12.72 7.97
CA ALA A 362 11.16 -11.32 7.96
C ALA A 362 10.29 -10.45 8.86
N ARG A 363 8.97 -10.68 8.88
CA ARG A 363 8.05 -9.99 9.80
C ARG A 363 8.35 -10.32 11.26
N ASP A 364 8.52 -11.60 11.59
CA ASP A 364 8.74 -12.05 12.97
C ASP A 364 10.09 -11.58 13.51
N VAL A 365 11.16 -11.79 12.74
CA VAL A 365 12.50 -11.32 13.07
C VAL A 365 12.51 -9.80 13.24
N ALA A 366 11.87 -9.05 12.35
CA ALA A 366 11.81 -7.59 12.47
C ALA A 366 11.12 -7.13 13.76
N LYS A 367 10.09 -7.86 14.21
CA LYS A 367 9.43 -7.58 15.50
C LYS A 367 10.34 -7.91 16.68
N GLU A 368 10.99 -9.08 16.67
CA GLU A 368 11.83 -9.55 17.78
C GLU A 368 13.10 -8.72 17.98
N VAL A 369 13.75 -8.32 16.89
CA VAL A 369 14.99 -7.53 16.96
C VAL A 369 14.73 -6.02 17.08
N GLY A 370 13.46 -5.60 17.15
CA GLY A 370 13.07 -4.19 17.17
C GLY A 370 13.56 -3.44 15.94
N ALA A 371 13.45 -4.04 14.75
CA ALA A 371 13.98 -3.45 13.53
C ALA A 371 13.27 -2.13 13.19
N ALA A 372 14.05 -1.12 12.83
CA ALA A 372 13.54 0.17 12.38
C ALA A 372 12.84 0.06 11.02
N ALA A 373 13.29 -0.86 10.16
CA ALA A 373 12.69 -1.12 8.86
C ALA A 373 13.00 -2.53 8.33
N ILE A 374 12.14 -3.01 7.43
CA ILE A 374 12.46 -4.14 6.53
C ILE A 374 12.87 -3.56 5.17
N VAL A 375 14.08 -3.84 4.72
CA VAL A 375 14.61 -3.44 3.41
C VAL A 375 14.36 -4.57 2.42
N SER A 376 13.46 -4.34 1.46
CA SER A 376 13.17 -5.28 0.38
C SER A 376 13.91 -4.87 -0.88
N LEU A 377 14.88 -5.68 -1.32
CA LEU A 377 15.52 -5.50 -2.63
C LEU A 377 14.63 -6.15 -3.68
N THR A 378 14.09 -5.38 -4.63
CA THR A 378 13.07 -5.89 -5.55
C THR A 378 13.08 -5.22 -6.92
N SER A 379 13.04 -6.05 -7.98
CA SER A 379 12.93 -5.55 -9.37
C SER A 379 11.48 -5.35 -9.80
N SER A 380 10.59 -6.31 -9.53
CA SER A 380 9.17 -6.30 -9.92
C SER A 380 8.20 -5.92 -8.79
N GLY A 381 8.73 -5.69 -7.58
CA GLY A 381 7.94 -5.43 -6.38
C GLY A 381 7.38 -6.66 -5.68
N GLY A 382 7.62 -7.88 -6.21
CA GLY A 382 7.08 -9.12 -5.65
C GLY A 382 7.46 -9.33 -4.18
N THR A 383 8.74 -9.21 -3.85
CA THR A 383 9.25 -9.33 -2.47
C THR A 383 8.57 -8.33 -1.53
N ALA A 384 8.43 -7.07 -1.93
CA ALA A 384 7.81 -6.04 -1.09
C ALA A 384 6.33 -6.35 -0.80
N ARG A 385 5.58 -6.86 -1.80
CA ARG A 385 4.20 -7.33 -1.64
C ARG A 385 4.10 -8.53 -0.70
N MET A 386 5.00 -9.50 -0.84
CA MET A 386 5.05 -10.69 0.03
C MET A 386 5.40 -10.35 1.48
N VAL A 387 6.26 -9.37 1.73
CA VAL A 387 6.48 -8.87 3.09
C VAL A 387 5.25 -8.10 3.60
N SER A 388 4.66 -7.25 2.76
CA SER A 388 3.51 -6.41 3.11
C SER A 388 2.29 -7.21 3.57
N LYS A 389 2.03 -8.37 2.98
CA LYS A 389 0.86 -9.18 3.37
C LYS A 389 0.90 -9.71 4.80
N TYR A 390 2.10 -9.89 5.36
CA TYR A 390 2.28 -10.26 6.77
C TYR A 390 2.18 -9.06 7.72
N ARG A 391 1.99 -7.86 7.16
CA ARG A 391 1.70 -6.61 7.84
C ARG A 391 2.68 -6.28 9.00
N PRO A 392 3.99 -6.20 8.74
CA PRO A 392 5.01 -5.98 9.75
C PRO A 392 4.81 -4.68 10.57
N PRO A 393 5.31 -4.64 11.82
CA PRO A 393 5.16 -3.49 12.69
C PRO A 393 6.00 -2.28 12.25
N CYS A 394 7.14 -2.50 11.60
CA CYS A 394 8.00 -1.47 11.03
C CYS A 394 7.62 -1.15 9.56
N PRO A 395 8.07 -0.02 8.99
CA PRO A 395 7.95 0.27 7.57
C PRO A 395 8.74 -0.72 6.69
N ILE A 396 8.30 -0.86 5.44
CA ILE A 396 8.99 -1.66 4.42
C ILE A 396 9.63 -0.69 3.42
N LEU A 397 10.96 -0.67 3.34
CA LEU A 397 11.71 0.12 2.37
C LEU A 397 11.94 -0.73 1.12
N ALA A 398 11.18 -0.49 0.06
CA ALA A 398 11.31 -1.25 -1.17
C ALA A 398 12.31 -0.58 -2.12
N MET A 399 13.51 -1.13 -2.18
CA MET A 399 14.58 -0.68 -3.06
C MET A 399 14.35 -1.27 -4.44
N THR A 400 14.24 -0.43 -5.46
CA THR A 400 14.00 -0.88 -6.83
C THR A 400 14.74 -0.03 -7.86
N PRO A 401 15.28 -0.62 -8.94
CA PRO A 401 15.90 0.14 -10.03
C PRO A 401 14.87 0.65 -11.04
N ALA A 402 13.62 0.15 -10.99
CA ALA A 402 12.61 0.40 -12.02
C ALA A 402 11.60 1.46 -11.57
N LEU A 403 11.45 2.53 -12.37
CA LEU A 403 10.51 3.61 -12.09
C LEU A 403 9.04 3.14 -12.08
N SER A 404 8.67 2.21 -12.95
CA SER A 404 7.34 1.60 -12.96
C SER A 404 7.05 0.86 -11.65
N THR A 405 8.02 0.09 -11.14
CA THR A 405 7.88 -0.63 -9.87
C THR A 405 7.80 0.35 -8.70
N TRP A 406 8.58 1.44 -8.74
CA TRP A 406 8.57 2.48 -7.72
C TRP A 406 7.20 3.14 -7.57
N ARG A 407 6.55 3.46 -8.69
CA ARG A 407 5.17 3.97 -8.72
C ARG A 407 4.17 2.90 -8.29
N GLN A 408 4.23 1.70 -8.86
CA GLN A 408 3.29 0.61 -8.52
C GLN A 408 3.29 0.32 -7.01
N LEU A 409 4.45 0.26 -6.36
CA LEU A 409 4.53 0.00 -4.92
C LEU A 409 3.92 1.11 -4.04
N SER A 410 3.55 2.27 -4.59
CA SER A 410 2.81 3.31 -3.86
C SER A 410 1.41 2.87 -3.39
N LEU A 411 0.82 1.86 -4.03
CA LEU A 411 -0.48 1.28 -3.65
C LEU A 411 -0.38 0.19 -2.57
N VAL A 412 0.83 -0.33 -2.29
CA VAL A 412 1.01 -1.50 -1.41
C VAL A 412 1.15 -1.09 0.06
N TRP A 413 0.40 -1.72 0.95
CA TRP A 413 0.36 -1.38 2.37
C TRP A 413 1.75 -1.33 3.01
N GLY A 414 2.05 -0.28 3.77
CA GLY A 414 3.27 -0.15 4.57
C GLY A 414 4.58 -0.05 3.79
N VAL A 415 4.53 -0.09 2.45
CA VAL A 415 5.68 0.02 1.57
C VAL A 415 6.02 1.48 1.30
N MET A 416 7.28 1.84 1.47
CA MET A 416 7.86 3.11 1.05
C MET A 416 8.90 2.79 -0.03
N PRO A 417 8.56 2.98 -1.32
CA PRO A 417 9.47 2.60 -2.39
C PRO A 417 10.53 3.67 -2.62
N CYS A 418 11.74 3.21 -2.90
CA CYS A 418 12.93 4.04 -3.08
C CYS A 418 13.66 3.60 -4.36
N ILE A 419 13.97 4.57 -5.24
CA ILE A 419 14.81 4.30 -6.41
C ILE A 419 16.23 4.02 -5.95
N CYS A 420 16.70 2.81 -6.22
CA CYS A 420 18.02 2.34 -5.80
C CYS A 420 18.60 1.41 -6.88
N PRO A 421 19.85 1.65 -7.34
CA PRO A 421 20.52 0.73 -8.25
C PRO A 421 20.72 -0.65 -7.61
N ILE A 422 20.18 -1.69 -8.25
CA ILE A 422 20.39 -3.09 -7.89
C ILE A 422 21.32 -3.72 -8.93
N THR A 423 22.38 -4.35 -8.45
CA THR A 423 23.36 -5.10 -9.26
C THR A 423 23.20 -6.60 -9.06
N ALA A 424 23.79 -7.42 -9.93
CA ALA A 424 23.81 -8.88 -9.72
C ALA A 424 24.52 -9.29 -8.41
N GLU A 425 25.50 -8.50 -7.97
CA GLU A 425 26.18 -8.69 -6.69
C GLU A 425 25.32 -8.22 -5.51
N LEU A 426 25.02 -9.14 -4.59
CA LEU A 426 24.18 -8.88 -3.42
C LEU A 426 24.82 -7.88 -2.47
N GLU A 427 26.10 -8.05 -2.15
CA GLU A 427 26.83 -7.19 -1.21
C GLU A 427 26.83 -5.73 -1.68
N LYS A 428 27.05 -5.51 -2.97
CA LYS A 428 27.00 -4.18 -3.59
C LYS A 428 25.60 -3.56 -3.56
N SER A 429 24.56 -4.36 -3.84
CA SER A 429 23.16 -3.90 -3.77
C SER A 429 22.75 -3.55 -2.34
N VAL A 430 23.20 -4.34 -1.35
CA VAL A 430 22.99 -4.05 0.07
C VAL A 430 23.72 -2.77 0.48
N ALA A 431 24.97 -2.57 0.03
CA ALA A 431 25.72 -1.34 0.30
C ALA A 431 25.05 -0.09 -0.31
N ASN A 432 24.52 -0.20 -1.53
CA ASN A 432 23.76 0.88 -2.18
C ASN A 432 22.50 1.23 -1.37
N ALA A 433 21.75 0.21 -0.93
CA ALA A 433 20.55 0.39 -0.12
C ALA A 433 20.87 1.07 1.22
N ILE A 434 21.91 0.62 1.93
CA ILE A 434 22.34 1.23 3.20
C ILE A 434 22.77 2.68 2.99
N SER A 435 23.51 2.97 1.92
CA SER A 435 23.97 4.33 1.60
C SER A 435 22.79 5.26 1.34
N LEU A 436 21.79 4.80 0.59
CA LEU A 436 20.55 5.55 0.35
C LEU A 436 19.78 5.80 1.65
N ILE A 437 19.59 4.74 2.46
CA ILE A 437 18.90 4.82 3.74
C ILE A 437 19.52 5.86 4.68
N LYS A 438 20.86 5.90 4.75
CA LYS A 438 21.61 6.88 5.54
C LYS A 438 21.45 8.30 4.98
N ARG A 439 21.56 8.47 3.65
CA ARG A 439 21.42 9.77 2.99
C ARG A 439 20.04 10.39 3.22
N GLU A 440 19.00 9.58 3.13
CA GLU A 440 17.60 10.00 3.29
C GLU A 440 17.14 10.01 4.77
N ASN A 441 18.05 9.75 5.73
CA ASN A 441 17.76 9.69 7.17
C ASN A 441 16.54 8.80 7.52
N LEU A 442 16.44 7.63 6.88
CA LEU A 442 15.29 6.73 7.07
C LEU A 442 15.41 5.83 8.31
N VAL A 443 16.64 5.65 8.80
CA VAL A 443 16.98 4.92 10.02
C VAL A 443 18.15 5.63 10.70
N GLU A 444 18.33 5.41 11.99
CA GLU A 444 19.40 6.00 12.80
C GLU A 444 20.59 5.04 12.95
N ASN A 445 21.74 5.58 13.35
CA ASN A 445 22.85 4.74 13.79
C ASN A 445 22.43 3.98 15.05
N GLY A 446 22.69 2.68 15.05
CA GLY A 446 22.27 1.73 16.08
C GLY A 446 21.09 0.85 15.70
N ASP A 447 20.27 1.31 14.77
CA ASP A 447 19.05 0.59 14.39
C ASP A 447 19.37 -0.76 13.75
N ASN A 448 18.56 -1.76 14.08
CA ASN A 448 18.53 -3.00 13.33
C ASN A 448 17.64 -2.82 12.09
N ILE A 449 18.08 -3.39 10.97
CA ILE A 449 17.27 -3.53 9.76
C ILE A 449 17.23 -5.00 9.36
N VAL A 450 16.10 -5.43 8.82
CA VAL A 450 15.96 -6.76 8.21
C VAL A 450 15.98 -6.60 6.71
N ILE A 451 16.93 -7.22 6.04
CA ILE A 451 17.03 -7.22 4.58
C ILE A 451 16.42 -8.51 4.04
N THR A 452 15.61 -8.40 3.00
CA THR A 452 15.10 -9.55 2.26
C THR A 452 15.14 -9.31 0.75
N SER A 453 15.45 -10.36 0.00
CA SER A 453 15.54 -10.34 -1.45
C SER A 453 15.32 -11.72 -2.05
N GLY A 454 15.17 -11.77 -3.37
CA GLY A 454 15.36 -12.99 -4.12
C GLY A 454 16.76 -13.10 -4.71
N VAL A 455 17.39 -14.27 -4.56
CA VAL A 455 18.72 -14.57 -5.09
C VAL A 455 18.59 -15.74 -6.08
N PRO A 456 19.10 -15.63 -7.33
CA PRO A 456 19.87 -14.51 -7.88
C PRO A 456 19.06 -13.21 -8.04
N LEU A 457 19.73 -12.06 -7.83
CA LEU A 457 19.10 -10.75 -7.95
C LEU A 457 18.71 -10.46 -9.39
N GLY A 458 17.56 -9.85 -9.59
CA GLY A 458 17.05 -9.48 -10.92
C GLY A 458 16.01 -10.44 -11.48
N GLU A 459 15.93 -11.66 -10.95
CA GLU A 459 14.92 -12.64 -11.34
C GLU A 459 13.63 -12.45 -10.52
N PRO A 460 12.46 -12.24 -11.16
CA PRO A 460 11.19 -12.18 -10.47
C PRO A 460 10.84 -13.52 -9.78
N GLY A 461 10.18 -13.44 -8.62
CA GLY A 461 9.51 -14.59 -7.98
C GLY A 461 10.31 -15.37 -6.93
N SER A 462 11.61 -15.12 -6.76
CA SER A 462 12.49 -15.98 -5.96
C SER A 462 12.83 -15.44 -4.55
N THR A 463 11.89 -14.87 -3.78
CA THR A 463 12.22 -14.38 -2.41
C THR A 463 12.71 -15.54 -1.53
N ASN A 464 13.99 -15.54 -1.15
CA ASN A 464 14.61 -16.69 -0.50
C ASN A 464 15.73 -16.34 0.49
N MET A 465 16.01 -15.04 0.69
CA MET A 465 17.06 -14.57 1.57
C MET A 465 16.52 -13.61 2.63
N LEU A 466 17.03 -13.77 3.85
CA LEU A 466 16.82 -12.88 4.98
C LEU A 466 18.16 -12.63 5.67
N ASN A 467 18.46 -11.36 5.97
CA ASN A 467 19.64 -10.98 6.74
C ASN A 467 19.29 -9.88 7.74
N VAL A 468 19.86 -9.93 8.94
CA VAL A 468 19.70 -8.88 9.95
C VAL A 468 20.99 -8.09 10.02
N LEU A 469 20.92 -6.80 9.72
CA LEU A 469 22.06 -5.90 9.80
C LEU A 469 21.80 -4.82 10.83
N ARG A 470 22.89 -4.34 11.43
CA ARG A 470 22.87 -3.22 12.36
C ARG A 470 23.51 -2.02 11.68
N ILE A 471 22.81 -0.89 11.67
CA ILE A 471 23.30 0.33 11.07
C ILE A 471 24.33 0.95 12.01
N GLY A 472 25.54 1.15 11.54
CA GLY A 472 26.60 1.80 12.30
C GLY A 472 27.94 1.69 11.57
N SER A 473 28.85 2.61 11.86
CA SER A 473 30.23 2.52 11.39
C SER A 473 31.01 1.69 12.39
N ILE A 474 31.46 0.50 11.98
CA ILE A 474 32.37 -0.32 12.78
C ILE A 474 33.73 0.37 12.72
N ILE A 475 34.20 0.87 13.86
CA ILE A 475 35.52 1.50 14.01
C ILE A 475 36.55 0.54 14.61
N GLY A 476 36.11 -0.64 15.04
CA GLY A 476 37.01 -1.64 15.59
C GLY A 476 36.37 -3.02 15.70
N LYS A 477 37.19 -4.05 15.53
CA LYS A 477 36.84 -5.44 15.79
C LYS A 477 37.93 -6.10 16.60
N GLY A 478 37.53 -6.89 17.59
CA GLY A 478 38.45 -7.64 18.42
C GLY A 478 37.79 -8.87 19.04
N MET A 479 38.50 -9.47 19.98
CA MET A 479 38.00 -10.58 20.77
C MET A 479 37.13 -10.06 21.91
N SER A 480 35.88 -10.52 21.96
CA SER A 480 35.01 -10.23 23.10
C SER A 480 35.24 -11.19 24.26
N LEU A 481 35.19 -10.64 25.48
CA LEU A 481 35.31 -11.39 26.73
C LEU A 481 33.99 -11.48 27.50
N VAL A 482 33.18 -10.42 27.45
CA VAL A 482 31.91 -10.35 28.18
C VAL A 482 30.79 -9.97 27.23
N ARG A 483 29.78 -10.84 27.10
CA ARG A 483 28.62 -10.67 26.22
C ARG A 483 27.60 -9.67 26.75
N LYS A 484 28.03 -8.42 26.89
CA LYS A 484 27.18 -7.27 27.24
C LYS A 484 27.48 -6.11 26.30
N ARG A 485 26.62 -5.10 26.34
CA ARG A 485 26.77 -3.87 25.58
C ARG A 485 26.83 -2.67 26.50
N LEU A 486 27.60 -1.67 26.10
CA LEU A 486 27.57 -0.35 26.70
C LEU A 486 27.82 0.72 25.65
N THR A 487 27.01 1.76 25.68
CA THR A 487 27.22 3.00 24.95
C THR A 487 27.58 4.10 25.93
N ALA A 488 28.75 4.70 25.78
CA ALA A 488 29.25 5.70 26.71
C ALA A 488 30.36 6.55 26.07
N PRO A 489 30.69 7.71 26.67
CA PRO A 489 31.83 8.53 26.24
C PRO A 489 33.16 7.79 26.45
N VAL A 490 34.07 7.97 25.50
CA VAL A 490 35.43 7.45 25.55
C VAL A 490 36.26 8.20 26.58
N CYS A 491 37.04 7.44 27.34
CA CYS A 491 38.18 7.87 28.13
C CYS A 491 39.42 7.21 27.51
N ARG A 492 40.10 7.92 26.62
CA ARG A 492 41.32 7.48 25.95
C ARG A 492 42.51 7.79 26.85
N ALA A 493 43.22 6.75 27.26
CA ALA A 493 44.38 6.90 28.13
C ALA A 493 45.63 6.24 27.56
N GLU A 494 46.70 7.03 27.42
CA GLU A 494 48.03 6.53 27.05
C GLU A 494 48.88 6.17 28.27
N THR A 495 48.54 6.71 29.44
CA THR A 495 49.23 6.45 30.71
C THR A 495 48.25 6.03 31.82
N PRO A 496 48.71 5.23 32.81
CA PRO A 496 47.89 4.84 33.95
C PRO A 496 47.38 6.03 34.76
N GLU A 497 48.19 7.07 34.92
CA GLU A 497 47.84 8.25 35.73
C GLU A 497 46.61 8.97 35.14
N LYS A 498 46.60 9.14 33.81
CA LYS A 498 45.45 9.72 33.09
C LYS A 498 44.21 8.83 33.23
N ALA A 499 44.37 7.52 33.02
CA ALA A 499 43.28 6.57 33.14
C ALA A 499 42.61 6.64 34.52
N ILE A 500 43.40 6.66 35.60
CA ILE A 500 42.89 6.67 36.98
C ILE A 500 42.19 8.00 37.32
N ALA A 501 42.69 9.11 36.80
CA ALA A 501 42.16 10.44 37.07
C ALA A 501 40.82 10.71 36.35
N GLU A 502 40.67 10.22 35.11
CA GLU A 502 39.56 10.64 34.23
C GLU A 502 38.45 9.60 34.09
N ILE A 503 38.71 8.33 34.41
CA ILE A 503 37.74 7.25 34.25
C ILE A 503 36.65 7.28 35.32
N SER A 504 35.44 6.95 34.89
CA SER A 504 34.25 6.79 35.73
C SER A 504 33.39 5.63 35.23
N GLY A 505 32.43 5.19 36.05
CA GLY A 505 31.56 4.03 35.74
C GLY A 505 30.65 4.19 34.52
N ASP A 506 30.46 5.42 34.06
CA ASP A 506 29.69 5.81 32.90
C ASP A 506 30.53 6.03 31.64
N LYS A 507 31.84 5.71 31.67
CA LYS A 507 32.77 5.89 30.55
C LYS A 507 33.39 4.57 30.06
N ILE A 508 33.90 4.60 28.83
CA ILE A 508 34.58 3.48 28.18
C ILE A 508 36.08 3.75 28.20
N LEU A 509 36.86 2.90 28.87
CA LEU A 509 38.31 3.03 28.91
C LEU A 509 38.93 2.44 27.64
N VAL A 510 39.68 3.25 26.90
CA VAL A 510 40.40 2.83 25.68
C VAL A 510 41.90 3.01 25.90
N ILE A 511 42.64 1.92 25.84
CA ILE A 511 44.09 1.88 26.12
C ILE A 511 44.82 0.98 25.12
N LYS A 512 46.12 1.21 24.91
CA LYS A 512 46.94 0.30 24.08
C LYS A 512 47.17 -1.05 24.76
N LYS A 513 47.61 -1.00 26.02
CA LYS A 513 48.05 -2.17 26.77
C LYS A 513 47.63 -2.05 28.23
N SER A 514 47.11 -3.11 28.82
CA SER A 514 46.80 -3.17 30.25
C SER A 514 48.01 -3.71 31.04
N THR A 515 48.35 -2.99 32.11
CA THR A 515 49.39 -3.38 33.08
C THR A 515 48.81 -3.29 34.50
N LYS A 516 49.57 -3.73 35.51
CA LYS A 516 49.13 -3.71 36.91
C LYS A 516 48.76 -2.31 37.40
N GLU A 517 49.39 -1.29 36.86
CA GLU A 517 49.16 0.12 37.19
C GLU A 517 47.79 0.60 36.73
N TYR A 518 47.19 0.00 35.70
CA TYR A 518 45.84 0.34 35.21
C TYR A 518 44.70 -0.27 36.04
N ILE A 519 44.99 -1.19 36.96
CA ILE A 519 43.94 -1.91 37.73
C ILE A 519 42.92 -0.96 38.39
N PRO A 520 43.31 0.12 39.09
CA PRO A 520 42.34 1.02 39.71
C PRO A 520 41.42 1.71 38.69
N ALA A 521 41.87 1.92 37.46
CA ALA A 521 41.06 2.48 36.38
C ALA A 521 40.12 1.43 35.75
N LEU A 522 40.64 0.22 35.51
CA LEU A 522 39.88 -0.92 34.99
C LEU A 522 38.73 -1.33 35.93
N GLU A 523 38.94 -1.20 37.24
CA GLU A 523 37.92 -1.45 38.27
C GLU A 523 36.82 -0.39 38.31
N LYS A 524 37.02 0.77 37.69
CA LYS A 524 36.01 1.83 37.61
C LYS A 524 35.27 1.86 36.28
N ALA A 525 35.92 1.52 35.17
CA ALA A 525 35.37 1.66 33.81
C ALA A 525 34.00 0.96 33.62
N GLY A 526 33.12 1.55 32.82
CA GLY A 526 31.86 0.93 32.41
C GLY A 526 32.03 -0.15 31.33
N ALA A 527 33.00 0.05 30.43
CA ALA A 527 33.47 -0.93 29.45
C ALA A 527 34.95 -0.68 29.12
N ILE A 528 35.62 -1.68 28.54
CA ILE A 528 37.07 -1.64 28.31
C ILE A 528 37.38 -2.06 26.86
N ILE A 529 38.22 -1.27 26.17
CA ILE A 529 38.76 -1.60 24.85
C ILE A 529 40.29 -1.57 24.91
N THR A 530 40.93 -2.61 24.37
CA THR A 530 42.40 -2.65 24.27
C THR A 530 42.89 -3.00 22.87
N GLU A 531 44.00 -2.39 22.45
CA GLU A 531 44.73 -2.82 21.24
C GLU A 531 45.45 -4.15 21.46
N GLU A 532 45.96 -4.39 22.67
CA GLU A 532 46.54 -5.69 23.02
C GLU A 532 45.46 -6.78 22.99
N ASN A 533 45.86 -7.96 22.51
CA ASN A 533 45.01 -9.14 22.47
C ASN A 533 45.38 -10.07 23.64
N GLY A 534 44.40 -10.67 24.30
CA GLY A 534 44.66 -11.72 25.29
C GLY A 534 43.56 -11.87 26.35
N LEU A 535 43.07 -13.10 26.51
CA LEU A 535 42.09 -13.50 27.55
C LEU A 535 42.62 -13.31 28.96
N THR A 536 43.95 -13.45 29.14
CA THR A 536 44.64 -13.35 30.43
C THR A 536 45.25 -11.97 30.68
N SER A 537 44.95 -10.99 29.83
CA SER A 537 45.34 -9.59 30.06
C SER A 537 44.68 -9.06 31.34
N HIS A 538 45.26 -8.02 31.95
CA HIS A 538 44.65 -7.40 33.13
C HIS A 538 43.25 -6.86 32.83
N ALA A 539 43.08 -6.24 31.65
CA ALA A 539 41.78 -5.81 31.14
C ALA A 539 40.79 -6.98 31.00
N GLY A 540 41.25 -8.11 30.48
CA GLY A 540 40.41 -9.29 30.31
C GLY A 540 39.96 -9.93 31.62
N VAL A 541 40.89 -10.15 32.55
CA VAL A 541 40.58 -10.74 33.86
C VAL A 541 39.64 -9.84 34.67
N ILE A 542 39.90 -8.53 34.69
CA ILE A 542 39.07 -7.58 35.45
C ILE A 542 37.68 -7.44 34.83
N SER A 543 37.58 -7.36 33.50
CA SER A 543 36.28 -7.26 32.83
C SER A 543 35.40 -8.48 33.07
N LEU A 544 35.97 -9.69 33.04
CA LEU A 544 35.28 -10.93 33.37
C LEU A 544 34.78 -10.93 34.82
N ASN A 545 35.64 -10.56 35.77
CA ASN A 545 35.28 -10.51 37.19
C ASN A 545 34.17 -9.48 37.49
N ARG A 546 34.21 -8.32 36.83
CA ARG A 546 33.20 -7.26 37.00
C ARG A 546 31.96 -7.47 36.13
N GLY A 547 32.04 -8.34 35.14
CA GLY A 547 31.00 -8.54 34.14
C GLY A 547 30.69 -7.27 33.34
N VAL A 548 31.71 -6.47 33.01
CA VAL A 548 31.59 -5.29 32.13
C VAL A 548 31.99 -5.65 30.69
N PRO A 549 31.37 -5.07 29.65
CA PRO A 549 31.75 -5.32 28.27
C PRO A 549 33.24 -5.05 28.03
N CYS A 550 33.93 -5.98 27.37
CA CYS A 550 35.32 -5.80 27.00
C CYS A 550 35.64 -6.43 25.65
N VAL A 551 36.33 -5.65 24.81
CA VAL A 551 36.82 -6.07 23.49
C VAL A 551 38.32 -5.80 23.43
N THR A 552 39.11 -6.88 23.35
CA THR A 552 40.57 -6.83 23.28
C THR A 552 41.06 -7.10 21.86
N GLY A 553 42.27 -6.68 21.50
CA GLY A 553 42.83 -6.92 20.16
C GLY A 553 42.26 -6.01 19.07
N VAL A 554 41.75 -4.82 19.45
CA VAL A 554 41.17 -3.87 18.50
C VAL A 554 42.29 -3.00 17.92
N ALA A 555 42.95 -3.49 16.88
CA ALA A 555 44.10 -2.81 16.29
C ALA A 555 43.72 -1.40 15.76
N GLY A 556 44.52 -0.39 16.11
CA GLY A 556 44.38 0.99 15.63
C GLY A 556 43.24 1.79 16.27
N ILE A 557 42.52 1.23 17.26
CA ILE A 557 41.37 1.92 17.85
C ILE A 557 41.75 3.24 18.53
N MET A 558 42.98 3.37 19.05
CA MET A 558 43.44 4.61 19.68
C MET A 558 43.52 5.78 18.69
N ASP A 559 43.68 5.50 17.40
CA ASP A 559 43.74 6.51 16.34
C ASP A 559 42.34 6.89 15.82
N GLU A 560 41.34 6.03 16.03
CA GLU A 560 39.95 6.20 15.58
C GLU A 560 39.04 6.87 16.61
N VAL A 561 39.52 7.07 17.86
CA VAL A 561 38.70 7.63 18.95
C VAL A 561 39.37 8.79 19.69
N GLU A 562 38.54 9.71 20.14
CA GLU A 562 38.92 10.89 20.94
C GLU A 562 38.22 10.88 22.31
N ASP A 563 38.79 11.58 23.29
CA ASP A 563 38.16 11.75 24.60
C ASP A 563 36.78 12.40 24.48
N GLY A 564 35.80 11.82 25.17
CA GLY A 564 34.40 12.29 25.13
C GLY A 564 33.61 11.81 23.92
N MET A 565 34.24 11.21 22.91
CA MET A 565 33.54 10.59 21.78
C MET A 565 32.59 9.50 22.28
N VAL A 566 31.31 9.54 21.88
CA VAL A 566 30.37 8.50 22.25
C VAL A 566 30.53 7.32 21.30
N ILE A 567 30.84 6.14 21.85
CA ILE A 567 30.94 4.89 21.09
C ILE A 567 30.11 3.80 21.77
N THR A 568 29.91 2.70 21.06
CA THR A 568 29.26 1.49 21.60
C THR A 568 30.20 0.30 21.53
N VAL A 569 30.44 -0.31 22.68
CA VAL A 569 31.15 -1.60 22.80
C VAL A 569 30.11 -2.71 22.78
N ASP A 570 30.12 -3.53 21.73
CA ASP A 570 29.31 -4.73 21.63
C ASP A 570 30.14 -5.99 21.87
N GLY A 571 30.09 -6.47 23.11
CA GLY A 571 30.73 -7.70 23.52
C GLY A 571 30.02 -8.97 23.05
N ILE A 572 28.95 -8.90 22.25
CA ILE A 572 28.37 -10.13 21.68
C ILE A 572 29.20 -10.59 20.47
N PRO A 573 29.40 -9.78 19.41
CA PRO A 573 30.28 -10.10 18.29
C PRO A 573 31.73 -9.63 18.47
N GLY A 574 32.03 -8.81 19.51
CA GLY A 574 33.36 -8.20 19.68
C GLY A 574 33.59 -7.02 18.73
N LEU A 575 32.60 -6.15 18.58
CA LEU A 575 32.64 -5.00 17.68
C LEU A 575 32.55 -3.69 18.46
N VAL A 576 33.19 -2.66 17.91
CA VAL A 576 33.15 -1.29 18.40
C VAL A 576 32.51 -0.43 17.32
N TYR A 577 31.43 0.26 17.67
CA TYR A 577 30.68 1.13 16.76
C TYR A 577 30.89 2.59 17.13
N ALA A 578 31.05 3.46 16.13
CA ALA A 578 30.97 4.90 16.33
C ALA A 578 29.54 5.31 16.69
N GLY A 579 29.38 6.18 17.68
CA GLY A 579 28.09 6.69 18.11
C GLY A 579 27.31 5.72 19.01
N ARG A 580 26.00 6.01 19.13
CA ARG A 580 25.07 5.17 19.88
C ARG A 580 24.61 4.02 19.01
N ALA A 581 24.73 2.81 19.52
CA ALA A 581 24.21 1.61 18.90
C ALA A 581 23.53 0.76 19.97
N TYR A 582 22.20 0.84 20.09
CA TYR A 582 21.41 0.16 21.12
C TYR A 582 21.08 -1.29 20.77
#